data_AF-A0AAV7VKX3-F1
#
_entry.id   AF-A0AAV7VKX3-F1
#
_cell.length_a   1.000
_cell.length_b   1.000
_cell.length_c   1.000
_cell.angle_alpha   90.00
_cell.angle_beta   90.00
_cell.angle_gamma   90.00
#
_symmetry.space_group_name_H-M   'P 1'
#
loop_
_entity.id
_entity.type
_entity.pdbx_description
1 polymer ?
#
loop_
_entity_poly.entity_id
_entity_poly.type
_entity_poly.pdbx_seq_one_letter_code
_entity_poly.pdbx_strand_id
1 'polypeptide(L)'
;GNWKGNSQRRSGRASFTEHITLLIMWRESAYKVASYWYYTPARIHVWDPVKSDLCWKGCGMSGSLAHLLWHCPKLHRYWNSILDTLDAAFDTHIPRFPAYILLGLPNDLTFPLRTRKGRQMALALNAATQLLLGMWGSDQIP
;
A
#
# COMPACT_ATOMS: atom_id res chain seq x y z
N GLY A 1 27.75 -32.59 -20.52
CA GLY A 1 27.66 -31.40 -19.65
C GLY A 1 26.27 -30.80 -19.74
N ASN A 2 25.43 -30.97 -18.71
CA ASN A 2 24.00 -30.64 -18.72
C ASN A 2 23.68 -29.42 -17.82
N TRP A 3 24.49 -28.36 -17.91
CA TRP A 3 24.40 -27.21 -17.00
C TRP A 3 23.39 -26.14 -17.44
N LYS A 4 22.95 -26.14 -18.71
CA LYS A 4 22.01 -25.12 -19.23
C LYS A 4 20.57 -25.33 -18.76
N GLY A 5 20.11 -26.59 -18.62
CA GLY A 5 18.72 -26.91 -18.22
C GLY A 5 18.37 -26.60 -16.76
N ASN A 6 19.36 -26.53 -15.87
CA ASN A 6 19.13 -26.28 -14.44
C ASN A 6 18.95 -24.78 -14.13
N SER A 7 19.55 -23.89 -14.94
CA SER A 7 19.40 -22.43 -14.79
C SER A 7 17.97 -21.98 -15.13
N GLN A 8 17.39 -22.54 -16.19
CA GLN A 8 16.04 -22.20 -16.66
C GLN A 8 14.95 -22.73 -15.72
N ARG A 9 15.14 -23.92 -15.14
CA ARG A 9 14.24 -24.48 -14.11
C ARG A 9 14.29 -23.69 -12.79
N ARG A 10 15.47 -23.22 -12.37
CA ARG A 10 15.62 -22.37 -11.18
C ARG A 10 14.98 -20.98 -11.37
N SER A 11 15.16 -20.38 -12.55
CA SER A 11 14.49 -19.13 -12.96
C SER A 11 12.96 -19.24 -12.90
N GLY A 12 12.39 -20.33 -13.44
CA GLY A 12 10.94 -20.56 -13.41
C GLY A 12 10.38 -20.71 -11.98
N ARG A 13 11.06 -21.47 -11.13
CA ARG A 13 10.64 -21.70 -9.73
C ARG A 13 10.73 -20.44 -8.88
N ALA A 14 11.80 -19.64 -9.04
CA ALA A 14 11.97 -18.36 -8.38
C ALA A 14 10.89 -17.35 -8.80
N SER A 15 10.54 -17.30 -10.09
CA SER A 15 9.48 -16.40 -10.58
C SER A 15 8.09 -16.73 -10.02
N PHE A 16 7.82 -18.02 -9.80
CA PHE A 16 6.57 -18.51 -9.22
C PHE A 16 6.47 -18.22 -7.73
N THR A 17 7.54 -18.47 -6.96
CA THR A 17 7.56 -18.15 -5.52
C THR A 17 7.40 -16.65 -5.29
N GLU A 18 8.10 -15.80 -6.05
CA GLU A 18 7.96 -14.33 -5.98
C GLU A 18 6.51 -13.89 -6.22
N HIS A 19 5.82 -14.52 -7.18
CA HIS A 19 4.43 -14.19 -7.48
C HIS A 19 3.49 -14.53 -6.32
N ILE A 20 3.62 -15.74 -5.75
CA ILE A 20 2.81 -16.16 -4.59
C ILE A 20 3.07 -15.27 -3.37
N THR A 21 4.35 -14.96 -3.07
CA THR A 21 4.70 -14.10 -1.95
C THR A 21 4.03 -12.73 -2.08
N LEU A 22 4.05 -12.12 -3.26
CA LEU A 22 3.38 -10.84 -3.48
C LEU A 22 1.87 -10.92 -3.27
N LEU A 23 1.22 -11.97 -3.76
CA LEU A 23 -0.23 -12.16 -3.54
C LEU A 23 -0.56 -12.29 -2.04
N ILE A 24 0.26 -13.02 -1.28
CA ILE A 24 0.09 -13.14 0.18
C ILE A 24 0.25 -11.77 0.85
N MET A 25 1.30 -11.02 0.49
CA MET A 25 1.56 -9.69 1.04
C MET A 25 0.39 -8.72 0.78
N TRP A 26 -0.16 -8.71 -0.44
CA TRP A 26 -1.31 -7.86 -0.76
C TRP A 26 -2.56 -8.25 0.01
N ARG A 27 -2.85 -9.55 0.12
CA ARG A 27 -3.97 -10.04 0.95
C ARG A 27 -3.79 -9.62 2.40
N GLU A 28 -2.60 -9.81 2.95
CA GLU A 28 -2.28 -9.40 4.32
C GLU A 28 -2.47 -7.89 4.53
N SER A 29 -1.95 -7.07 3.61
CA SER A 29 -2.12 -5.61 3.66
C SER A 29 -3.59 -5.21 3.59
N ALA A 30 -4.37 -5.82 2.68
CA ALA A 30 -5.79 -5.57 2.57
C ALA A 30 -6.56 -5.95 3.85
N TYR A 31 -6.23 -7.08 4.47
CA TYR A 31 -6.82 -7.48 5.76
C TYR A 31 -6.46 -6.51 6.89
N LYS A 32 -5.20 -6.03 6.95
CA LYS A 32 -4.78 -5.02 7.91
C LYS A 32 -5.56 -3.72 7.73
N VAL A 33 -5.63 -3.19 6.50
CA VAL A 33 -6.41 -1.97 6.20
C VAL A 33 -7.88 -2.16 6.59
N ALA A 34 -8.47 -3.32 6.27
CA ALA A 34 -9.85 -3.62 6.65
C ALA A 34 -10.04 -3.67 8.19
N SER A 35 -9.09 -4.22 8.94
CA SER A 35 -9.16 -4.21 10.41
C SER A 35 -9.11 -2.78 10.99
N TYR A 36 -8.37 -1.87 10.35
CA TYR A 36 -8.30 -0.47 10.77
C TYR A 36 -9.58 0.30 10.51
N TRP A 37 -10.51 -0.20 9.68
CA TRP A 37 -11.82 0.43 9.46
C TRP A 37 -12.54 0.74 10.76
N TYR A 38 -12.46 -0.17 11.73
CA TYR A 38 -13.11 -0.04 13.04
C TYR A 38 -12.32 0.85 14.01
N TYR A 39 -11.01 1.01 13.80
CA TYR A 39 -10.12 1.76 14.68
C TYR A 39 -9.69 3.07 14.03
N THR A 40 -10.63 4.01 13.91
CA THR A 40 -10.42 5.36 13.39
C THR A 40 -11.00 6.39 14.35
N PRO A 41 -10.49 7.64 14.45
CA PRO A 41 -11.08 8.70 15.26
C PRO A 41 -12.59 8.84 15.06
N ALA A 42 -13.04 8.86 13.80
CA ALA A 42 -14.45 8.98 13.48
C ALA A 42 -15.29 7.81 14.02
N ARG A 43 -14.79 6.57 13.98
CA ARG A 43 -15.50 5.39 14.53
C ARG A 43 -15.39 5.30 16.05
N ILE A 44 -14.24 5.64 16.60
CA ILE A 44 -14.00 5.66 18.05
C ILE A 44 -14.94 6.68 18.72
N HIS A 45 -15.09 7.88 18.13
CA HIS A 45 -15.99 8.91 18.63
C HIS A 45 -17.45 8.45 18.70
N VAL A 46 -17.90 7.60 17.77
CA VAL A 46 -19.26 7.02 17.79
C VAL A 46 -19.49 6.13 19.02
N TRP A 47 -18.46 5.41 19.46
CA TRP A 47 -18.55 4.52 20.64
C TRP A 47 -18.19 5.22 21.96
N ASP A 48 -17.32 6.23 21.90
CA ASP A 48 -16.82 7.00 23.02
C ASP A 48 -16.78 8.49 22.64
N PRO A 49 -17.88 9.23 22.87
CA PRO A 49 -18.00 10.64 22.47
C PRO A 49 -17.02 11.58 23.18
N VAL A 50 -16.38 11.14 24.27
CA VAL A 50 -15.35 11.92 24.97
C VAL A 50 -14.08 12.04 24.13
N LYS A 51 -13.80 11.05 23.28
CA LYS A 51 -12.66 11.07 22.36
C LYS A 51 -12.96 11.93 21.14
N SER A 52 -11.96 12.66 20.66
CA SER A 52 -12.09 13.49 19.47
C SER A 52 -12.26 12.65 18.20
N ASP A 53 -13.12 13.10 17.28
CA ASP A 53 -13.27 12.51 15.95
C ASP A 53 -12.20 13.02 14.96
N LEU A 54 -11.32 13.93 15.39
CA LEU A 54 -10.34 14.58 14.54
C LEU A 54 -9.18 13.66 14.16
N CYS A 55 -8.63 13.92 12.98
CA CYS A 55 -7.49 13.21 12.42
C CYS A 55 -6.27 13.25 13.35
N TRP A 56 -5.67 12.08 13.61
CA TRP A 56 -4.46 11.97 14.43
C TRP A 56 -3.26 12.75 13.89
N LYS A 57 -3.20 12.98 12.58
CA LYS A 57 -2.13 13.79 11.95
C LYS A 57 -2.32 15.31 12.14
N GLY A 58 -3.34 15.73 12.90
CA GLY A 58 -3.54 17.13 13.28
C GLY A 58 -3.92 18.05 12.11
N CYS A 59 -4.65 17.54 11.12
CA CYS A 59 -5.10 18.35 9.97
C CYS A 59 -6.41 19.10 10.23
N GLY A 60 -7.09 18.85 11.36
CA GLY A 60 -8.36 19.50 11.73
C GLY A 60 -9.62 18.93 11.07
N MET A 61 -9.51 17.90 10.21
CA MET A 61 -10.67 17.20 9.63
C MET A 61 -10.99 15.91 10.40
N SER A 62 -12.21 15.41 10.24
CA SER A 62 -12.63 14.12 10.82
C SER A 62 -11.79 12.96 10.29
N GLY A 63 -11.26 12.15 11.20
CA GLY A 63 -10.36 11.04 10.91
C GLY A 63 -11.12 9.80 10.47
N SER A 64 -11.65 9.78 9.25
CA SER A 64 -12.16 8.54 8.63
C SER A 64 -11.01 7.66 8.10
N LEU A 65 -11.28 6.38 7.81
CA LEU A 65 -10.26 5.48 7.26
C LEU A 65 -9.65 6.03 5.96
N ALA A 66 -10.50 6.41 5.01
CA ALA A 66 -10.05 6.95 3.72
C ALA A 66 -9.29 8.28 3.90
N HIS A 67 -9.64 9.07 4.90
CA HIS A 67 -8.90 10.27 5.25
C HIS A 67 -7.50 9.94 5.78
N LEU A 68 -7.42 9.07 6.78
CA LEU A 68 -6.16 8.68 7.43
C LEU A 68 -5.20 7.91 6.53
N LEU A 69 -5.68 7.31 5.44
CA LEU A 69 -4.82 6.60 4.51
C LEU A 69 -4.45 7.42 3.28
N TRP A 70 -5.32 8.33 2.81
CA TRP A 70 -5.13 8.97 1.51
C TRP A 70 -5.51 10.45 1.48
N HIS A 71 -6.74 10.81 1.87
CA HIS A 71 -7.24 12.17 1.66
C HIS A 71 -6.70 13.20 2.66
N CYS A 72 -5.95 12.78 3.67
CA CYS A 72 -5.33 13.72 4.59
C CYS A 72 -4.31 14.60 3.85
N PRO A 73 -4.43 15.94 3.93
CA PRO A 73 -3.52 16.86 3.22
C PRO A 73 -2.08 16.71 3.70
N LYS A 74 -1.89 16.31 4.96
CA LYS A 74 -0.56 16.02 5.52
C LYS A 74 0.11 14.82 4.84
N LEU A 75 -0.66 13.85 4.37
CA LEU A 75 -0.17 12.67 3.65
C LEU A 75 0.09 12.90 2.16
N HIS A 76 -0.34 14.03 1.62
CA HIS A 76 -0.22 14.29 0.19
C HIS A 76 1.24 14.29 -0.27
N ARG A 77 2.13 14.94 0.51
CA ARG A 77 3.57 14.96 0.22
C ARG A 77 4.19 13.56 0.25
N TYR A 78 3.79 12.74 1.22
CA TYR A 78 4.25 11.36 1.36
C TYR A 78 3.92 10.54 0.11
N TRP A 79 2.63 10.49 -0.26
CA TRP A 79 2.19 9.71 -1.41
C TRP A 79 2.75 10.22 -2.73
N ASN A 80 2.75 11.53 -2.95
CA ASN A 80 3.33 12.10 -4.18
C ASN A 80 4.81 11.77 -4.28
N SER A 81 5.60 11.93 -3.21
CA SER A 81 7.02 11.61 -3.24
C SER A 81 7.29 10.16 -3.64
N ILE A 82 6.50 9.21 -3.11
CA ILE A 82 6.63 7.79 -3.45
C ILE A 82 6.24 7.54 -4.91
N LEU A 83 5.10 8.07 -5.34
CA LEU A 83 4.57 7.83 -6.68
C LEU A 83 5.44 8.47 -7.74
N ASP A 84 5.91 9.69 -7.54
CA ASP A 84 6.80 10.39 -8.46
C ASP A 84 8.17 9.67 -8.54
N THR A 85 8.67 9.14 -7.42
CA THR A 85 9.89 8.32 -7.41
C THR A 85 9.71 7.03 -8.21
N LEU A 86 8.57 6.36 -8.07
CA LEU A 86 8.29 5.14 -8.82
C LEU A 86 8.01 5.42 -10.30
N ASP A 87 7.31 6.52 -10.61
CA ASP A 87 7.06 6.96 -11.98
C ASP A 87 8.41 7.17 -12.71
N ALA A 88 9.34 7.89 -12.08
CA ALA A 88 10.67 8.14 -12.62
C ALA A 88 11.55 6.88 -12.70
N ALA A 89 11.50 6.00 -11.69
CA ALA A 89 12.35 4.80 -11.65
C ALA A 89 11.94 3.74 -12.67
N PHE A 90 10.64 3.65 -12.99
CA PHE A 90 10.11 2.61 -13.86
C PHE A 90 9.72 3.10 -15.26
N ASP A 91 9.76 4.42 -15.50
CA ASP A 91 9.31 5.08 -16.73
C ASP A 91 7.84 4.74 -17.03
N THR A 92 6.99 4.95 -16.02
CA THR A 92 5.56 4.62 -16.05
C THR A 92 4.76 5.71 -15.35
N HIS A 93 3.47 5.83 -15.67
CA HIS A 93 2.57 6.70 -14.92
C HIS A 93 1.63 5.84 -14.07
N ILE A 94 1.88 5.80 -12.75
CA ILE A 94 1.07 5.06 -11.81
C ILE A 94 -0.26 5.79 -11.59
N PRO A 95 -1.41 5.12 -11.76
CA PRO A 95 -2.69 5.71 -11.42
C PRO A 95 -2.76 6.05 -9.93
N ARG A 96 -3.02 7.32 -9.60
CA ARG A 96 -3.15 7.84 -8.22
C ARG A 96 -4.50 7.44 -7.58
N PHE A 97 -4.88 6.17 -7.72
CA PHE A 97 -6.09 5.60 -7.12
C PHE A 97 -5.77 4.95 -5.77
N PRO A 98 -6.38 5.37 -4.66
CA PRO A 98 -6.07 4.86 -3.33
C PRO A 98 -6.29 3.36 -3.19
N ALA A 99 -7.40 2.83 -3.74
CA ALA A 99 -7.69 1.40 -3.67
C ALA A 99 -6.60 0.56 -4.36
N TYR A 100 -6.02 1.07 -5.44
CA TYR A 100 -4.94 0.42 -6.15
C TYR A 100 -3.64 0.42 -5.33
N ILE A 101 -3.27 1.57 -4.79
CA ILE A 101 -2.00 1.77 -4.08
C ILE A 101 -2.01 1.09 -2.70
N LEU A 102 -3.12 1.19 -1.98
CA LEU A 102 -3.25 0.72 -0.60
C LEU A 102 -3.62 -0.76 -0.52
N LEU A 103 -4.48 -1.23 -1.42
CA LEU A 103 -5.11 -2.56 -1.31
C LEU A 103 -4.66 -3.52 -2.43
N GLY A 104 -4.00 -3.02 -3.47
CA GLY A 104 -3.60 -3.83 -4.63
C GLY A 104 -4.78 -4.39 -5.39
N LEU A 105 -5.95 -3.77 -5.24
CA LEU A 105 -7.16 -4.19 -5.92
C LEU A 105 -6.98 -3.88 -7.42
N PRO A 106 -7.21 -4.88 -8.29
CA PRO A 106 -7.15 -4.66 -9.72
C PRO A 106 -8.29 -3.70 -10.12
N ASN A 107 -7.93 -2.55 -10.65
CA ASN A 107 -8.73 -1.98 -11.74
C ASN A 107 -8.23 -2.60 -13.05
N ASP A 108 -8.98 -2.45 -14.14
CA ASP A 108 -8.63 -2.94 -15.48
C ASP A 108 -7.20 -2.56 -15.94
N LEU A 109 -6.56 -1.59 -15.26
CA LEU A 109 -5.14 -1.24 -15.31
C LEU A 109 -4.32 -2.03 -14.28
N THR A 110 -4.21 -3.34 -14.46
CA THR A 110 -3.34 -4.17 -13.63
C THR A 110 -1.87 -3.83 -13.88
N PHE A 111 -1.06 -3.62 -12.82
CA PHE A 111 0.37 -3.89 -12.99
C PHE A 111 0.45 -5.34 -13.43
N PRO A 112 1.18 -5.65 -14.50
CA PRO A 112 1.45 -7.03 -14.78
C PRO A 112 2.37 -7.52 -13.65
N LEU A 113 1.78 -8.11 -12.60
CA LEU A 113 2.47 -8.88 -11.55
C LEU A 113 3.27 -10.05 -12.15
N ARG A 114 3.07 -10.30 -13.44
CA ARG A 114 3.82 -11.21 -14.28
C ARG A 114 5.19 -10.65 -14.69
N THR A 115 5.35 -9.33 -14.75
CA THR A 115 6.62 -8.66 -15.07
C THR A 115 7.45 -8.42 -13.81
N ARG A 116 8.78 -8.44 -13.96
CA ARG A 116 9.71 -8.09 -12.86
C ARG A 116 9.48 -6.65 -12.37
N LYS A 117 9.28 -5.70 -13.30
CA LYS A 117 9.00 -4.28 -12.99
C LYS A 117 7.73 -4.15 -12.15
N GLY A 118 6.60 -4.69 -12.61
CA GLY A 118 5.33 -4.61 -11.89
C GLY A 118 5.37 -5.23 -10.49
N ARG A 119 6.13 -6.33 -10.32
CA ARG A 119 6.37 -6.94 -9.00
C ARG A 119 7.16 -6.05 -8.06
N GLN A 120 8.19 -5.36 -8.55
CA GLN A 120 8.99 -4.44 -7.75
C GLN A 120 8.19 -3.20 -7.34
N MET A 121 7.39 -2.66 -8.26
CA MET A 121 6.49 -1.53 -7.97
C MET A 121 5.46 -1.92 -6.91
N ALA A 122 4.83 -3.08 -7.08
CA ALA A 122 3.87 -3.61 -6.12
C ALA A 122 4.49 -3.79 -4.72
N LEU A 123 5.72 -4.31 -4.64
CA LEU A 123 6.46 -4.44 -3.40
C LEU A 123 6.71 -3.07 -2.74
N ALA A 124 7.13 -2.06 -3.51
CA ALA A 124 7.41 -0.73 -3.01
C ALA A 124 6.14 -0.04 -2.47
N LEU A 125 5.03 -0.10 -3.20
CA LEU A 125 3.75 0.46 -2.76
C LEU A 125 3.21 -0.24 -1.50
N ASN A 126 3.34 -1.56 -1.43
CA ASN A 126 2.96 -2.32 -0.24
C ASN A 126 3.83 -1.92 0.96
N ALA A 127 5.15 -1.80 0.78
CA ALA A 127 6.06 -1.37 1.83
C ALA A 127 5.71 0.03 2.35
N ALA A 128 5.46 0.99 1.45
CA ALA A 128 4.99 2.32 1.81
C ALA A 128 3.67 2.29 2.58
N THR A 129 2.73 1.45 2.17
CA THR A 129 1.47 1.28 2.90
C THR A 129 1.71 0.73 4.30
N GLN A 130 2.56 -0.28 4.45
CA GLN A 130 2.89 -0.85 5.76
C GLN A 130 3.63 0.14 6.67
N LEU A 131 4.49 1.02 6.14
CA LEU A 131 5.14 2.09 6.92
C LEU A 131 4.10 3.07 7.48
N LEU A 132 3.13 3.48 6.66
CA LEU A 132 2.04 4.34 7.10
C LEU A 132 1.18 3.65 8.18
N LEU A 133 0.83 2.38 7.97
CA LEU A 133 0.05 1.59 8.92
C LEU A 133 0.83 1.31 10.22
N GLY A 134 2.17 1.25 10.17
CA GLY A 134 3.02 1.11 11.36
C GLY A 134 2.92 2.31 12.31
N MET A 135 2.48 3.47 11.80
CA MET A 135 2.26 4.70 12.57
C MET A 135 0.78 5.03 12.73
N TRP A 136 -0.04 3.99 12.87
CA TRP A 136 -1.45 4.13 13.17
C TRP A 136 -1.68 4.64 14.59
N GLY A 137 -2.50 5.67 14.77
CA GLY A 137 -2.74 6.29 16.07
C GLY A 137 -1.77 7.41 16.46
N SER A 138 -0.71 7.64 15.69
CA SER A 138 0.26 8.73 15.94
C SER A 138 0.00 9.94 15.03
N ASP A 139 0.67 11.05 15.33
CA ASP A 139 0.74 12.25 14.50
C ASP A 139 1.84 12.19 13.42
N GLN A 140 2.77 11.26 13.56
CA GLN A 140 3.94 11.10 12.69
C GLN A 140 3.57 10.59 11.28
N ILE A 141 4.31 11.04 10.27
CA ILE A 141 4.19 10.60 8.88
C ILE A 141 5.55 10.03 8.46
N PRO A 142 5.60 8.89 7.75
CA PRO A 142 6.88 8.27 7.39
C PRO A 142 7.65 9.15 6.41
#